data_AF-A0A7K7WB50-F1
#
_entry.id   AF-A0A7K7WB50-F1
#
_cell.length_a   1.000
_cell.length_b   1.000
_cell.length_c   1.000
_cell.angle_alpha   90.00
_cell.angle_beta   90.00
_cell.angle_gamma   90.00
#
_symmetry.space_group_name_H-M   'P 1'
#
loop_
_entity.id
_entity.type
_entity.pdbx_description
1 polymer ?
#
loop_
_entity_poly.entity_id
_entity_poly.type
_entity_poly.pdbx_seq_one_letter_code
_entity_poly.pdbx_strand_id
1 'polypeptide(L)'
;IDFKGVNMVINYDLPTSAVEYIHRIGRTGRAGHTGKAVTFFTEDDKPLLRSIASVIQRAGCPVPDYIKHFPKLQSKQKKKFVKKPLAREAICTTPQCFLKKAKRKKKTAKENIKEKKKVKEVKNNSKLQTVSKS
;
A
#
# COMPACT_ATOMS: atom_id res chain seq x y z
N ILE A 1 -0.47 21.17 10.22
CA ILE A 1 0.95 21.16 10.65
C ILE A 1 1.77 21.90 9.59
N ASP A 2 2.50 22.93 9.99
CA ASP A 2 3.36 23.74 9.11
C ASP A 2 4.81 23.55 9.56
N PHE A 3 5.69 23.22 8.63
CA PHE A 3 7.11 23.00 8.89
C PHE A 3 7.89 24.18 8.30
N LYS A 4 8.59 24.93 9.14
CA LYS A 4 9.42 26.05 8.70
C LYS A 4 10.74 25.51 8.13
N GLY A 5 11.17 26.03 6.96
CA GLY A 5 12.50 25.74 6.42
C GLY A 5 12.69 24.35 5.82
N VAL A 6 11.67 23.75 5.19
CA VAL A 6 11.84 22.46 4.50
C VAL A 6 12.61 22.66 3.18
N ASN A 7 13.82 22.13 3.10
CA ASN A 7 14.66 22.24 1.89
C ASN A 7 14.31 21.21 0.81
N MET A 8 13.82 20.03 1.20
CA MET A 8 13.50 18.95 0.29
C MET A 8 12.28 18.15 0.76
N VAL A 9 11.45 17.73 -0.20
CA VAL A 9 10.35 16.79 0.02
C VAL A 9 10.65 15.52 -0.77
N ILE A 10 10.61 14.36 -0.10
CA ILE A 10 10.76 13.05 -0.73
C ILE A 10 9.43 12.31 -0.62
N ASN A 11 8.80 12.05 -1.76
CA ASN A 11 7.63 11.18 -1.85
C ASN A 11 8.11 9.75 -2.08
N TYR A 12 8.09 8.92 -1.03
CA TYR A 12 8.41 7.49 -1.14
C TYR A 12 7.34 6.72 -1.92
N ASP A 13 6.07 7.04 -1.67
CA ASP A 13 4.94 6.50 -2.39
C ASP A 13 4.29 7.58 -3.25
N LEU A 14 3.86 7.20 -4.46
CA LEU A 14 3.23 8.14 -5.37
C LEU A 14 1.88 8.62 -4.79
N PRO A 15 1.62 9.94 -4.72
CA PRO A 15 0.32 10.46 -4.29
C PRO A 15 -0.83 9.95 -5.16
N THR A 16 -2.01 9.79 -4.57
CA THR A 16 -3.19 9.26 -5.27
C THR A 16 -3.82 10.25 -6.25
N SER A 17 -3.50 11.53 -6.10
CA SER A 17 -3.99 12.60 -6.95
C SER A 17 -2.95 13.70 -7.17
N ALA A 18 -3.10 14.43 -8.27
CA ALA A 18 -2.27 15.59 -8.59
C ALA A 18 -2.40 16.71 -7.54
N VAL A 19 -3.59 16.89 -6.95
CA VAL A 19 -3.83 17.88 -5.89
C VAL A 19 -3.06 17.51 -4.63
N GLU A 20 -3.09 16.24 -4.24
CA GLU A 20 -2.31 15.73 -3.11
C GLU A 20 -0.81 15.90 -3.35
N TYR A 21 -0.33 15.63 -4.57
CA TYR A 21 1.06 15.89 -4.94
C TYR A 21 1.44 17.37 -4.74
N ILE A 22 0.63 18.30 -5.23
CA ILE A 22 0.86 19.75 -5.06
C ILE A 22 0.91 20.12 -3.57
N HIS A 23 -0.02 19.61 -2.76
CA HIS A 23 -0.04 19.89 -1.32
C HIS A 23 1.20 19.36 -0.59
N ARG A 24 1.74 18.20 -1.02
CA ARG A 24 2.96 17.62 -0.46
C ARG A 24 4.21 18.42 -0.84
N ILE A 25 4.39 18.74 -2.13
CA ILE A 25 5.58 19.50 -2.56
C ILE A 25 5.52 20.97 -2.11
N GLY A 26 4.32 21.53 -1.91
CA GLY A 26 4.12 22.88 -1.37
C GLY A 26 4.59 23.08 0.07
N ARG A 27 5.20 22.06 0.70
CA ARG A 27 5.90 22.20 1.98
C ARG A 27 7.29 22.83 1.82
N THR A 28 7.91 22.77 0.63
CA THR A 28 9.22 23.36 0.34
C THR A 28 9.10 24.57 -0.60
N GLY A 29 10.18 25.35 -0.77
CA GLY A 29 10.25 26.44 -1.76
C GLY A 29 9.41 27.68 -1.44
N ARG A 30 9.27 28.05 -0.15
CA ARG A 30 8.48 29.21 0.31
C ARG A 30 9.38 30.43 0.61
N ALA A 31 8.80 31.63 0.57
CA ALA A 31 9.45 32.89 0.97
C ALA A 31 10.77 33.19 0.23
N GLY A 32 10.84 32.91 -1.06
CA GLY A 32 12.03 33.16 -1.88
C GLY A 32 13.13 32.10 -1.77
N HIS A 33 13.00 31.13 -0.86
CA HIS A 33 13.92 30.00 -0.80
C HIS A 33 13.62 28.99 -1.91
N THR A 34 14.68 28.37 -2.45
CA THR A 34 14.55 27.25 -3.38
C THR A 34 14.22 25.96 -2.62
N GLY A 35 13.48 25.07 -3.28
CA GLY A 35 13.08 23.79 -2.72
C GLY A 35 13.22 22.68 -3.74
N LYS A 36 13.53 21.46 -3.29
CA LYS A 36 13.61 20.28 -4.16
C LYS A 36 12.52 19.27 -3.82
N ALA A 37 11.91 18.66 -4.83
CA ALA A 37 10.95 17.59 -4.63
C ALA A 37 11.38 16.36 -5.44
N VAL A 38 11.56 15.23 -4.77
CA VAL A 38 11.89 13.94 -5.38
C VAL A 38 10.73 12.99 -5.15
N THR A 39 10.29 12.30 -6.19
CA THR A 39 9.16 11.37 -6.10
C THR A 39 9.55 10.04 -6.69
N PHE A 40 9.47 9.00 -5.87
CA PHE A 40 9.62 7.63 -6.31
C PHE A 40 8.27 7.09 -6.79
N PHE A 41 8.33 6.29 -7.84
CA PHE A 41 7.17 5.62 -8.40
C PHE A 41 7.58 4.23 -8.89
N THR A 42 6.60 3.35 -8.95
CA THR A 42 6.74 1.98 -9.44
C THR A 42 5.90 1.79 -10.70
N GLU A 43 6.00 0.62 -11.32
CA GLU A 43 5.19 0.32 -12.49
C GLU A 43 3.68 0.29 -12.20
N ASP A 44 3.30 -0.13 -11.00
CA ASP A 44 1.90 -0.16 -10.58
C ASP A 44 1.29 1.24 -10.45
N ASP A 45 2.14 2.28 -10.38
CA ASP A 45 1.75 3.67 -10.24
C ASP A 45 1.56 4.39 -11.60
N LYS A 46 1.91 3.74 -12.73
CA LYS A 46 1.71 4.25 -14.10
C LYS A 46 0.33 4.91 -14.32
N PRO A 47 -0.78 4.30 -13.85
CA PRO A 47 -2.13 4.89 -13.86
C PRO A 47 -2.25 6.34 -13.35
N LEU A 48 -1.55 6.64 -12.26
CA LEU A 48 -1.66 7.91 -11.52
C LEU A 48 -0.61 8.92 -12.01
N LEU A 49 0.54 8.40 -12.44
CA LEU A 49 1.71 9.17 -12.85
C LEU A 49 1.41 10.18 -13.96
N ARG A 50 0.57 9.84 -14.95
CA ARG A 50 0.22 10.74 -16.06
C ARG A 50 -0.38 12.07 -15.59
N SER A 51 -1.18 12.04 -14.52
CA SER A 51 -1.82 13.24 -13.97
C SER A 51 -0.80 14.15 -13.29
N ILE A 52 0.13 13.57 -12.54
CA ILE A 52 1.21 14.30 -11.85
C ILE A 52 2.22 14.83 -12.87
N ALA A 53 2.59 14.03 -13.86
CA ALA A 53 3.48 14.42 -14.95
C ALA A 53 2.94 15.65 -15.72
N SER A 54 1.62 15.73 -15.92
CA SER A 54 0.99 16.91 -16.52
C SER A 54 1.19 18.17 -15.66
N VAL A 55 1.16 18.05 -14.33
CA VAL A 55 1.43 19.18 -13.42
C VAL A 55 2.90 19.59 -13.48
N ILE A 56 3.82 18.62 -13.44
CA ILE A 56 5.26 18.86 -13.53
C ILE A 56 5.61 19.57 -14.85
N GLN A 57 5.02 19.14 -15.96
CA GLN A 57 5.22 19.76 -17.27
C GLN A 57 4.69 21.19 -17.31
N ARG A 58 3.53 21.47 -16.69
CA ARG A 58 2.95 22.82 -16.60
C ARG A 58 3.77 23.75 -15.72
N ALA A 59 4.50 23.20 -14.75
CA ALA A 59 5.46 23.95 -13.93
C ALA A 59 6.77 24.26 -14.67
N GLY A 60 6.92 23.85 -15.94
CA GLY A 60 8.12 24.07 -16.75
C GLY A 60 9.25 23.06 -16.50
N CYS A 61 9.02 22.02 -15.69
CA CYS A 61 10.01 20.99 -15.44
C CYS A 61 10.04 19.96 -16.59
N PRO A 62 11.22 19.43 -16.94
CA PRO A 62 11.33 18.40 -17.97
C PRO A 62 10.65 17.11 -17.50
N VAL A 63 9.80 16.55 -18.35
CA VAL A 63 9.15 15.25 -18.13
C VAL A 63 9.57 14.32 -19.26
N PRO A 64 10.13 13.14 -18.95
CA PRO A 64 10.47 12.14 -19.95
C PRO A 64 9.27 11.71 -20.81
N ASP A 65 9.51 11.49 -22.10
CA ASP A 65 8.42 11.24 -23.06
C ASP A 65 7.69 9.93 -22.81
N TYR A 66 8.35 8.89 -22.31
CA TYR A 66 7.69 7.63 -21.96
C TYR A 66 6.56 7.83 -20.93
N ILE A 67 6.69 8.81 -20.02
CA ILE A 67 5.65 9.13 -19.03
C ILE A 67 4.45 9.81 -19.70
N LYS A 68 4.68 10.56 -20.78
CA LYS A 68 3.63 11.26 -21.53
C LYS A 68 2.74 10.32 -22.31
N HIS A 69 3.26 9.16 -22.72
CA HIS A 69 2.52 8.16 -23.48
C HIS A 69 1.64 7.26 -22.59
N PHE A 70 1.73 7.37 -21.26
CA PHE A 70 0.86 6.58 -20.39
C PHE A 70 -0.64 6.95 -20.53
N PRO A 71 -1.53 5.94 -20.47
CA PRO A 71 -2.96 6.16 -20.65
C PRO A 71 -3.51 7.06 -19.54
N LYS A 72 -4.41 7.97 -19.91
CA LYS A 72 -5.14 8.77 -18.91
C LYS A 72 -6.14 7.88 -18.19
N LEU A 73 -6.13 7.96 -16.86
CA LEU A 73 -7.05 7.19 -16.04
C LEU A 73 -8.48 7.72 -16.12
N GLN A 74 -9.46 6.80 -16.27
CA GLN A 74 -10.87 7.18 -16.23
C GLN A 74 -11.28 7.64 -14.84
N SER A 75 -12.26 8.54 -14.75
CA SER A 75 -12.75 9.10 -13.48
C SER A 75 -13.21 8.04 -12.48
N LYS A 76 -13.85 6.96 -12.94
CA LYS A 76 -14.26 5.83 -12.09
C LYS A 76 -13.04 5.13 -11.46
N GLN A 77 -11.99 4.91 -12.24
CA GLN A 77 -10.76 4.28 -11.76
C GLN A 77 -10.02 5.19 -10.78
N LYS A 78 -9.93 6.50 -11.04
CA LYS A 78 -9.35 7.47 -10.09
C LYS A 78 -10.03 7.42 -8.73
N LYS A 79 -11.37 7.39 -8.70
CA LYS A 79 -12.14 7.24 -7.45
C LYS A 79 -11.81 5.94 -6.70
N LYS A 80 -11.48 4.85 -7.40
CA LYS A 80 -11.06 3.59 -6.76
C LYS A 80 -9.70 3.75 -6.08
N PHE A 81 -8.71 4.37 -6.74
CA PHE A 81 -7.38 4.59 -6.15
C PHE A 81 -7.40 5.54 -4.95
N VAL A 82 -8.26 6.55 -4.95
CA VAL A 82 -8.44 7.44 -3.79
C VAL A 82 -9.08 6.70 -2.61
N LYS A 83 -10.09 5.84 -2.86
CA LYS A 83 -10.76 5.07 -1.80
C LYS A 83 -9.91 3.91 -1.29
N LYS A 84 -9.18 3.25 -2.18
CA LYS A 84 -8.31 2.11 -1.89
C LYS A 84 -6.97 2.34 -2.58
N PRO A 85 -6.01 2.96 -1.88
CA PRO A 85 -4.66 3.15 -2.39
C PRO A 85 -4.01 1.81 -2.76
N LEU A 86 -3.00 1.88 -3.63
CA LEU A 86 -2.23 0.70 -4.02
C LEU A 86 -1.62 0.06 -2.76
N ALA A 87 -1.92 -1.23 -2.53
CA ALA A 87 -1.37 -1.94 -1.38
C ALA A 87 0.12 -2.19 -1.62
N ARG A 88 0.97 -1.66 -0.74
CA ARG A 88 2.42 -1.88 -0.75
C ARG A 88 2.74 -2.93 0.32
N GLU A 89 3.74 -3.78 0.04
CA GLU A 89 4.28 -4.66 1.07
C GLU A 89 4.92 -3.82 2.19
N ALA A 90 4.66 -4.18 3.44
CA ALA A 90 5.25 -3.48 4.57
C ALA A 90 6.78 -3.72 4.58
N ILE A 91 7.55 -2.64 4.75
CA ILE A 91 9.00 -2.74 4.96
C ILE A 91 9.20 -3.48 6.27
N CYS A 92 9.64 -4.73 6.18
CA CYS A 92 9.88 -5.56 7.34
C CYS A 92 11.38 -5.68 7.56
N THR A 93 11.87 -5.09 8.64
CA THR A 93 13.29 -5.17 9.02
C THR A 93 13.68 -6.57 9.49
N THR A 94 12.71 -7.43 9.83
CA THR A 94 13.00 -8.82 10.20
C THR A 94 13.37 -9.64 8.96
N PRO A 95 14.50 -10.35 8.98
CA PRO A 95 14.89 -11.22 7.88
C PRO A 95 13.80 -12.24 7.56
N GLN A 96 13.60 -12.52 6.27
CA GLN A 96 12.53 -13.40 5.80
C GLN A 96 12.62 -14.82 6.35
N CYS A 97 13.80 -15.30 6.74
CA CYS A 97 13.95 -16.61 7.37
C CYS A 97 13.20 -16.69 8.70
N PHE A 98 13.22 -15.63 9.52
CA PHE A 98 12.51 -15.56 10.79
C PHE A 98 11.00 -15.45 10.58
N LEU A 99 10.56 -14.62 9.64
CA LEU A 99 9.15 -14.53 9.27
C LEU A 99 8.60 -15.86 8.74
N LYS A 100 9.36 -16.57 7.89
CA LYS A 100 8.98 -17.90 7.37
C LYS A 100 8.88 -18.92 8.51
N LYS A 101 9.83 -18.94 9.45
CA LYS A 101 9.79 -19.81 10.64
C LYS A 101 8.57 -19.51 11.52
N ALA A 102 8.29 -18.24 11.80
CA ALA A 102 7.12 -17.82 12.59
C ALA A 102 5.78 -18.17 11.90
N LYS A 103 5.68 -17.94 10.58
CA LYS A 103 4.50 -18.33 9.77
C LYS A 103 4.28 -19.84 9.80
N ARG A 104 5.34 -20.65 9.63
CA ARG A 104 5.27 -22.13 9.74
C ARG A 104 4.76 -22.58 11.11
N LYS A 105 5.33 -22.07 12.20
CA LYS A 105 4.88 -22.38 13.57
C LYS A 105 3.40 -22.01 13.81
N LYS A 106 2.95 -20.85 13.31
CA LYS A 106 1.55 -20.44 13.40
C LYS A 106 0.62 -21.35 12.58
N LYS A 107 1.08 -21.83 11.42
CA LYS A 107 0.30 -22.73 10.56
C LYS A 107 0.09 -24.10 11.23
N THR A 108 1.17 -24.72 11.72
CA THR A 108 1.09 -26.00 12.46
C THR A 108 0.24 -25.87 13.73
N ALA A 109 0.38 -24.78 14.48
CA ALA A 109 -0.48 -24.55 15.64
C ALA A 109 -1.97 -24.47 15.28
N LYS A 110 -2.33 -23.78 14.18
CA LYS A 110 -3.72 -23.69 13.69
C LYS A 110 -4.26 -25.04 13.22
N GLU A 111 -3.46 -25.84 12.53
CA GLU A 111 -3.83 -27.19 12.09
C GLU A 111 -4.10 -28.10 13.30
N ASN A 112 -3.21 -28.09 14.29
CA ASN A 112 -3.38 -28.86 15.54
C ASN A 112 -4.64 -28.45 16.32
N ILE A 113 -4.97 -27.15 16.36
CA ILE A 113 -6.20 -26.66 17.01
C ILE A 113 -7.44 -27.14 16.24
N LYS A 114 -7.40 -27.12 14.90
CA LYS A 114 -8.51 -27.58 14.06
C LYS A 114 -8.74 -29.08 14.20
N GLU A 115 -7.67 -29.86 14.25
CA GLU A 115 -7.71 -31.30 14.44
C GLU A 115 -8.25 -31.66 15.83
N LYS A 116 -7.78 -30.99 16.90
CA LYS A 116 -8.35 -31.15 18.25
C LYS A 116 -9.83 -30.80 18.33
N LYS A 117 -10.30 -29.76 17.62
CA LYS A 117 -11.73 -29.42 17.53
C LYS A 117 -12.52 -30.53 16.85
N LYS A 118 -12.02 -31.05 15.72
CA LYS A 118 -12.65 -32.13 14.96
C LYS A 118 -12.75 -33.43 15.79
N VAL A 119 -11.69 -33.78 16.53
CA VAL A 119 -11.69 -34.94 17.43
C VAL A 119 -12.67 -34.77 18.60
N LYS A 120 -12.79 -33.56 19.16
CA LYS A 120 -13.80 -33.27 20.20
C LYS A 120 -15.22 -33.37 19.67
N GLU A 121 -15.47 -32.90 18.45
CA GLU A 121 -16.77 -32.95 17.78
C GLU A 121 -17.21 -34.39 17.50
N VAL A 122 -16.30 -35.24 17.00
CA VAL A 122 -16.56 -36.68 16.79
C VAL A 122 -16.83 -37.39 18.12
N LYS A 123 -16.06 -37.10 19.19
CA LYS A 123 -16.30 -37.68 20.52
C LYS A 123 -17.66 -37.28 21.10
N ASN A 124 -18.09 -36.03 20.93
CA ASN A 124 -19.41 -35.59 21.37
C ASN A 124 -20.54 -36.29 20.61
N ASN A 125 -20.41 -36.45 19.29
CA ASN A 125 -21.43 -37.13 18.49
C ASN A 125 -21.52 -38.63 18.83
N SER A 126 -20.39 -39.30 19.11
CA SER A 126 -20.40 -40.70 19.56
C SER A 126 -21.05 -40.89 20.94
N LYS A 127 -20.90 -39.92 21.85
CA LYS A 127 -21.55 -39.95 23.19
C LYS A 127 -23.05 -39.75 23.11
N LEU A 128 -23.56 -38.94 22.18
CA LEU A 128 -25.01 -38.75 21.99
C LEU A 128 -25.70 -40.01 21.44
N GLN A 129 -25.02 -40.80 20.59
CA GLN A 129 -25.60 -42.04 20.02
C GLN A 129 -25.67 -43.22 21.00
N THR A 130 -24.86 -43.22 22.07
CA THR A 130 -24.89 -44.27 23.10
C THR A 130 -25.99 -44.06 24.14
N VAL A 131 -26.48 -42.82 24.32
CA VAL A 131 -27.52 -42.50 25.32
C VAL A 131 -28.93 -42.68 24.76
N SER A 132 -29.11 -42.73 23.43
CA SER A 132 -30.40 -42.95 22.76
C SER A 132 -30.72 -44.43 22.45
N LYS A 133 -29.87 -45.37 22.88
CA LYS A 133 -30.05 -46.83 22.72
C LYS A 133 -30.24 -47.56 24.06
N SER A 134 -30.48 -46.83 25.14
CA SER A 134 -30.88 -47.34 26.46
C SER A 134 -32.31 -46.88 26.73
#